data_AF-A0A7S0XS89-F1
#
_entry.id   AF-A0A7S0XS89-F1
#
_cell.length_a   1.000
_cell.length_b   1.000
_cell.length_c   1.000
_cell.angle_alpha   90.00
_cell.angle_beta   90.00
_cell.angle_gamma   90.00
#
_symmetry.space_group_name_H-M   'P 1'
#
loop_
_entity.id
_entity.type
_entity.pdbx_description
1 polymer ?
#
loop_
_entity_poly.entity_id
_entity_poly.type
_entity_poly.pdbx_seq_one_letter_code
_entity_poly.pdbx_strand_id
1 'polypeptide(L)'
;MDLADFPRLRELNLRKTSVAGDIRDIGERDFLALEVLTLPKGVYGGSGREFQLISDVPDVMNTLYSLRKKRPRLLLKDWYGKLSKDSPDWYDGEDDFVGVDTAPLYIAFVEAGARVGYRWESANDVPNPCEVNWLDPEPDRDSSGYEEYIEESQELEGEVDIYRGFHQPPTEEQYTRLCAAVYED
;
A
#
# COMPACT_ATOMS: atom_id res chain seq x y z
N MET A 1 -27.69 11.61 9.19
CA MET A 1 -27.17 10.90 10.37
C MET A 1 -25.74 11.34 10.48
N ASP A 2 -25.38 11.99 11.58
CA ASP A 2 -24.02 12.45 11.78
C ASP A 2 -23.20 11.24 12.25
N LEU A 3 -22.00 11.08 11.70
CA LEU A 3 -21.10 9.99 12.07
C LEU A 3 -20.63 10.14 13.53
N ALA A 4 -20.72 11.36 14.08
CA ALA A 4 -20.52 11.65 15.50
C ALA A 4 -21.57 11.02 16.44
N ASP A 5 -22.70 10.53 15.94
CA ASP A 5 -23.77 9.91 16.75
C ASP A 5 -23.37 8.56 17.37
N PHE A 6 -22.22 7.99 16.97
CA PHE A 6 -21.72 6.68 17.44
C PHE A 6 -20.38 6.80 18.19
N PRO A 7 -20.34 7.40 19.39
CA PRO A 7 -19.09 7.71 20.11
C PRO A 7 -18.28 6.48 20.57
N ARG A 8 -18.86 5.29 20.49
CA ARG A 8 -18.22 4.01 20.86
C ARG A 8 -18.01 3.08 19.67
N LEU A 9 -18.20 3.56 18.44
CA LEU A 9 -17.97 2.74 17.26
C LEU A 9 -16.47 2.44 17.13
N ARG A 10 -16.12 1.15 17.24
CA ARG A 10 -14.73 0.66 17.13
C ARG A 10 -14.40 0.10 15.77
N GLU A 11 -15.39 -0.43 15.06
CA GLU A 11 -15.20 -0.99 13.73
C GLU A 11 -16.28 -0.47 12.79
N LEU A 12 -15.84 0.01 11.63
CA LEU A 12 -16.70 0.44 10.54
C LEU A 12 -16.29 -0.29 9.27
N ASN A 13 -17.13 -1.23 8.86
CA ASN A 13 -16.91 -2.03 7.67
C ASN A 13 -17.95 -1.64 6.60
N LEU A 14 -17.48 -0.96 5.56
CA LEU A 14 -18.26 -0.54 4.40
C LEU A 14 -17.87 -1.31 3.13
N ARG A 15 -17.18 -2.45 3.28
CA ARG A 15 -16.77 -3.31 2.15
C ARG A 15 -18.00 -3.76 1.35
N LYS A 16 -17.88 -3.80 0.02
CA LYS A 16 -18.96 -4.19 -0.91
C LYS A 16 -20.23 -3.33 -0.83
N THR A 17 -20.13 -2.10 -0.31
CA THR A 17 -21.20 -1.10 -0.39
C THR A 17 -20.98 -0.18 -1.59
N SER A 18 -22.02 0.55 -1.99
CA SER A 18 -21.95 1.59 -3.02
C SER A 18 -21.60 2.98 -2.45
N VAL A 19 -21.13 3.05 -1.20
CA VAL A 19 -20.72 4.30 -0.58
C VAL A 19 -19.57 4.92 -1.39
N ALA A 20 -19.68 6.22 -1.65
CA ALA A 20 -18.66 7.04 -2.29
C ALA A 20 -18.36 8.24 -1.38
N GLY A 21 -17.20 8.85 -1.58
CA GLY A 21 -16.75 10.00 -0.79
C GLY A 21 -15.23 10.11 -0.78
N ASP A 22 -14.70 10.91 0.13
CA ASP A 22 -13.27 11.10 0.30
C ASP A 22 -12.85 10.82 1.74
N ILE A 23 -11.79 10.03 1.94
CA ILE A 23 -11.29 9.73 3.29
C ILE A 23 -10.79 11.00 4.01
N ARG A 24 -10.41 12.04 3.26
CA ARG A 24 -10.02 13.35 3.81
C ARG A 24 -11.17 14.08 4.48
N ASP A 25 -12.41 13.72 4.14
CA ASP A 25 -13.61 14.29 4.75
C ASP A 25 -13.86 13.72 6.16
N ILE A 26 -13.14 12.68 6.57
CA ILE A 26 -13.17 12.19 7.96
C ILE A 26 -12.42 13.20 8.83
N GLY A 27 -13.19 14.06 9.50
CA GLY A 27 -12.69 15.08 10.40
C GLY A 27 -12.02 14.49 11.64
N GLU A 28 -11.19 15.28 12.32
CA GLU A 28 -10.44 14.83 13.50
C GLU A 28 -11.33 14.36 14.66
N ARG A 29 -12.58 14.81 14.71
CA ARG A 29 -13.55 14.47 15.76
C ARG A 29 -14.50 13.34 15.37
N ASP A 30 -14.44 12.87 14.13
CA ASP A 30 -15.34 11.82 13.65
C ASP A 30 -14.83 10.46 14.08
N PHE A 31 -15.69 9.63 14.66
CA PHE A 31 -15.35 8.27 15.09
C PHE A 31 -14.08 8.18 15.98
N LEU A 32 -14.04 8.94 17.06
CA LEU A 32 -12.88 8.98 17.99
C LEU A 32 -12.48 7.60 18.57
N ALA A 33 -13.44 6.67 18.66
CA ALA A 33 -13.21 5.31 19.16
C ALA A 33 -12.87 4.30 18.07
N LEU A 34 -12.76 4.72 16.80
CA LEU A 34 -12.57 3.81 15.67
C LEU A 34 -11.16 3.24 15.65
N GLU A 35 -11.11 1.92 15.59
CA GLU A 35 -9.89 1.12 15.56
C GLU A 35 -9.76 0.36 14.23
N VAL A 36 -10.87 0.02 13.58
CA VAL A 36 -10.86 -0.71 12.30
C VAL A 36 -11.74 0.01 11.30
N LEU A 37 -11.18 0.32 10.13
CA LEU A 37 -11.88 0.96 9.04
C LEU A 37 -11.65 0.20 7.73
N THR A 38 -12.75 -0.23 7.10
CA THR A 38 -12.73 -0.79 5.75
C THR A 38 -13.64 0.04 4.86
N LEU A 39 -13.05 0.78 3.92
CA LEU A 39 -13.77 1.61 2.95
C LEU A 39 -13.87 0.91 1.60
N PRO A 40 -15.00 1.04 0.87
CA PRO A 40 -15.15 0.46 -0.46
C PRO A 40 -14.33 1.23 -1.50
N LYS A 41 -14.04 0.60 -2.64
CA LYS A 41 -13.29 1.19 -3.76
C LYS A 41 -13.86 2.51 -4.31
N GLY A 42 -15.15 2.79 -4.07
CA GLY A 42 -15.82 4.02 -4.49
C GLY A 42 -15.44 5.25 -3.65
N VAL A 43 -14.74 5.07 -2.53
CA VAL A 43 -14.22 6.14 -1.69
C VAL A 43 -12.78 6.46 -2.09
N TYR A 44 -12.42 7.74 -2.20
CA TYR A 44 -11.04 8.18 -2.35
C TYR A 44 -10.23 7.72 -1.12
N GLY A 45 -9.24 6.85 -1.34
CA GLY A 45 -8.50 6.18 -0.26
C GLY A 45 -9.11 4.84 0.20
N GLY A 46 -10.18 4.38 -0.43
CA GLY A 46 -10.77 3.06 -0.16
C GLY A 46 -9.89 1.89 -0.60
N SER A 47 -10.16 0.71 -0.05
CA SER A 47 -9.46 -0.52 -0.41
C SER A 47 -9.91 -1.02 -1.79
N GLY A 48 -8.97 -1.56 -2.58
CA GLY A 48 -9.17 -1.99 -3.95
C GLY A 48 -9.32 -0.82 -4.93
N ARG A 49 -8.80 0.34 -4.57
CA ARG A 49 -8.82 1.52 -5.45
C ARG A 49 -7.93 1.27 -6.67
N GLU A 50 -8.46 1.66 -7.82
CA GLU A 50 -7.75 1.60 -9.10
C GLU A 50 -7.17 2.98 -9.42
N PHE A 51 -5.86 3.04 -9.59
CA PHE A 51 -5.13 4.26 -9.94
C PHE A 51 -4.98 4.36 -11.46
N GLN A 52 -5.20 5.55 -12.01
CA GLN A 52 -5.00 5.80 -13.44
C GLN A 52 -3.54 6.10 -13.76
N LEU A 53 -2.79 6.68 -12.82
CA LEU A 53 -1.37 6.96 -12.99
C LEU A 53 -0.59 6.53 -11.75
N ILE A 54 0.63 6.06 -11.94
CA ILE A 54 1.57 5.78 -10.83
C ILE A 54 1.79 7.06 -10.01
N SER A 55 1.85 8.22 -10.66
CA SER A 55 2.07 9.52 -10.00
C SER A 55 0.96 9.96 -9.05
N ASP A 56 -0.23 9.35 -9.12
CA ASP A 56 -1.35 9.69 -8.23
C ASP A 56 -1.25 8.99 -6.87
N VAL A 57 -0.45 7.94 -6.78
CA VAL A 57 -0.33 7.09 -5.58
C VAL A 57 0.22 7.84 -4.38
N PRO A 58 1.32 8.61 -4.47
CA PRO A 58 1.90 9.28 -3.32
C PRO A 58 0.92 10.17 -2.55
N ASP A 59 0.01 10.89 -3.21
CA ASP A 59 -0.99 11.74 -2.53
C ASP A 59 -1.96 10.91 -1.68
N VAL A 60 -2.41 9.77 -2.21
CA VAL A 60 -3.31 8.87 -1.50
C VAL A 60 -2.60 8.20 -0.33
N MET A 61 -1.37 7.74 -0.53
CA MET A 61 -0.59 7.11 0.53
C MET A 61 -0.32 8.09 1.67
N ASN A 62 0.06 9.33 1.35
CA ASN A 62 0.26 10.38 2.35
C ASN A 62 -1.03 10.72 3.10
N THR A 63 -2.17 10.75 2.41
CA THR A 63 -3.49 10.97 3.00
C THR A 63 -3.83 9.88 4.01
N LEU A 64 -3.71 8.61 3.62
CA LEU A 64 -4.00 7.46 4.47
C LEU A 64 -3.05 7.38 5.66
N TYR A 65 -1.77 7.61 5.42
CA TYR A 65 -0.75 7.66 6.47
C TYR A 65 -1.02 8.80 7.46
N SER A 66 -1.38 9.99 6.99
CA SER A 66 -1.74 11.11 7.87
C SER A 66 -2.92 10.76 8.78
N LEU A 67 -3.91 10.04 8.26
CA LEU A 67 -5.03 9.55 9.06
C LEU A 67 -4.57 8.55 10.14
N ARG A 68 -3.72 7.57 9.77
CA ARG A 68 -3.14 6.60 10.71
C ARG A 68 -2.28 7.29 11.77
N LYS A 69 -1.49 8.29 11.41
CA LYS A 69 -0.64 9.04 12.34
C LYS A 69 -1.46 9.84 13.35
N LYS A 70 -2.57 10.46 12.90
CA LYS A 70 -3.51 11.15 13.80
C LYS A 70 -4.29 10.17 14.69
N ARG A 71 -4.38 8.89 14.31
CA ARG A 71 -5.15 7.86 14.99
C ARG A 71 -4.34 6.56 15.08
N PRO A 72 -3.37 6.46 16.00
CA PRO A 72 -2.44 5.32 16.04
C PRO A 72 -3.10 3.95 16.24
N ARG A 73 -4.33 3.92 16.74
CA ARG A 73 -5.11 2.68 16.91
C ARG A 73 -5.90 2.29 15.67
N LEU A 74 -5.94 3.14 14.64
CA LEU A 74 -6.71 2.91 13.43
C LEU A 74 -5.94 2.00 12.48
N LEU A 75 -6.57 0.87 12.19
CA LEU A 75 -6.13 -0.12 11.22
C LEU A 75 -6.97 0.02 9.95
N LEU A 76 -6.30 0.28 8.83
CA LEU A 76 -6.88 0.23 7.49
C LEU A 76 -6.88 -1.23 7.03
N LYS A 77 -7.85 -1.99 7.54
CA LYS A 77 -7.90 -3.44 7.36
C LYS A 77 -8.07 -3.83 5.88
N ASP A 78 -7.24 -4.77 5.44
CA ASP A 78 -7.22 -5.31 4.07
C ASP A 78 -7.08 -4.19 3.02
N TRP A 79 -6.39 -3.10 3.34
CA TRP A 79 -6.18 -2.02 2.40
C TRP A 79 -5.13 -2.42 1.36
N TYR A 80 -5.50 -2.27 0.10
CA TYR A 80 -4.58 -2.33 -1.02
C TYR A 80 -5.03 -1.35 -2.10
N GLY A 81 -4.07 -0.89 -2.89
CA GLY A 81 -4.29 -0.20 -4.15
C GLY A 81 -3.87 -1.07 -5.33
N LYS A 82 -4.30 -0.74 -6.54
CA LYS A 82 -3.75 -1.33 -7.75
C LYS A 82 -3.81 -0.36 -8.92
N LEU A 83 -2.96 -0.56 -9.90
CA LEU A 83 -3.06 0.16 -11.16
C LEU A 83 -4.29 -0.32 -11.94
N SER A 84 -5.02 0.60 -12.56
CA SER A 84 -6.14 0.28 -13.43
C SER A 84 -5.65 -0.38 -14.71
N LYS A 85 -6.38 -1.37 -15.23
CA LYS A 85 -6.09 -1.96 -16.54
C LYS A 85 -6.20 -0.95 -17.70
N ASP A 86 -6.93 0.15 -17.48
CA ASP A 86 -7.08 1.23 -18.45
C ASP A 86 -5.99 2.31 -18.30
N SER A 87 -5.06 2.15 -17.34
CA SER A 87 -3.97 3.10 -17.13
C SER A 87 -2.97 3.06 -18.29
N PRO A 88 -2.41 4.20 -18.72
CA PRO A 88 -1.29 4.23 -19.66
C PRO A 88 0.01 3.63 -19.09
N ASP A 89 0.11 3.52 -17.77
CA ASP A 89 1.25 2.89 -17.08
C ASP A 89 1.04 1.37 -16.92
N TRP A 90 -0.15 0.85 -17.27
CA TRP A 90 -0.46 -0.56 -17.16
C TRP A 90 0.07 -1.34 -18.36
N TYR A 91 0.61 -2.52 -18.08
CA TYR A 91 1.06 -3.48 -19.07
C TYR A 91 0.69 -4.88 -18.59
N ASP A 92 0.57 -5.78 -19.55
CA ASP A 92 0.24 -7.17 -19.26
C ASP A 92 1.49 -7.87 -18.72
N GLY A 93 1.57 -8.00 -17.41
CA GLY A 93 2.52 -8.91 -16.78
C GLY A 93 1.92 -10.32 -16.89
N GLU A 94 2.24 -11.04 -17.97
CA GLU A 94 1.60 -12.30 -18.35
C GLU A 94 1.17 -13.18 -17.15
N ASP A 95 -0.15 -13.23 -16.89
CA ASP A 95 -0.82 -14.02 -15.84
C ASP A 95 -0.73 -15.55 -16.09
N ASP A 96 -0.26 -15.95 -17.28
CA ASP A 96 -0.28 -17.35 -17.76
C ASP A 96 0.95 -18.17 -17.35
N PHE A 97 2.02 -17.52 -16.86
CA PHE A 97 3.16 -18.20 -16.27
C PHE A 97 3.00 -18.23 -14.74
N VAL A 98 2.71 -19.43 -14.22
CA VAL A 98 2.72 -19.71 -12.78
C VAL A 98 4.16 -19.50 -12.27
N GLY A 99 4.52 -18.27 -11.86
CA GLY A 99 5.91 -17.91 -11.62
C GLY A 99 6.15 -16.53 -10.99
N VAL A 100 7.42 -16.31 -10.64
CA VAL A 100 7.99 -15.19 -9.86
C VAL A 100 7.97 -13.85 -10.61
N ASP A 101 7.42 -13.79 -11.82
CA ASP A 101 7.62 -12.66 -12.72
C ASP A 101 6.45 -11.69 -12.79
N THR A 102 5.35 -11.90 -12.06
CA THR A 102 4.18 -11.02 -12.18
C THR A 102 4.53 -9.56 -11.89
N ALA A 103 4.08 -8.66 -12.78
CA ALA A 103 4.32 -7.22 -12.67
C ALA A 103 3.83 -6.65 -11.32
N PRO A 104 4.57 -5.73 -10.68
CA PRO A 104 4.28 -5.26 -9.33
C PRO A 104 3.23 -4.14 -9.37
N LEU A 105 2.00 -4.46 -9.78
CA LEU A 105 0.95 -3.46 -10.06
C LEU A 105 -0.01 -3.21 -8.88
N TYR A 106 0.25 -3.83 -7.72
CA TYR A 106 -0.50 -3.65 -6.48
C TYR A 106 0.31 -2.80 -5.50
N ILE A 107 -0.38 -2.15 -4.57
CA ILE A 107 0.23 -1.29 -3.56
C ILE A 107 -0.22 -1.77 -2.18
N ALA A 108 0.75 -1.95 -1.28
CA ALA A 108 0.52 -2.32 0.10
C ALA A 108 1.28 -1.39 1.05
N PHE A 109 0.74 -1.21 2.25
CA PHE A 109 1.48 -0.64 3.38
C PHE A 109 2.45 -1.67 3.93
N VAL A 110 3.61 -1.20 4.38
CA VAL A 110 4.61 -2.01 5.09
C VAL A 110 5.13 -1.24 6.29
N GLU A 111 5.61 -1.97 7.29
CA GLU A 111 6.14 -1.45 8.53
C GLU A 111 7.46 -2.13 8.85
N ALA A 112 8.41 -1.36 9.39
CA ALA A 112 9.62 -1.87 10.00
C ALA A 112 9.80 -1.17 11.36
N GLY A 113 9.49 -1.89 12.44
CA GLY A 113 9.26 -1.35 13.77
C GLY A 113 8.21 -0.23 13.72
N ALA A 114 8.57 0.97 14.18
CA ALA A 114 7.69 2.13 14.16
C ALA A 114 7.65 2.88 12.80
N ARG A 115 8.49 2.51 11.83
CA ARG A 115 8.62 3.23 10.56
C ARG A 115 7.61 2.70 9.56
N VAL A 116 6.75 3.56 9.04
CA VAL A 116 5.74 3.19 8.05
C VAL A 116 6.18 3.57 6.64
N GLY A 117 5.92 2.69 5.68
CA GLY A 117 6.12 2.92 4.26
C GLY A 117 5.04 2.25 3.43
N TYR A 118 5.22 2.30 2.11
CA TYR A 118 4.43 1.53 1.18
C TYR A 118 5.29 1.06 0.03
N ARG A 119 4.88 -0.02 -0.63
CA ARG A 119 5.60 -0.55 -1.78
C ARG A 119 4.64 -1.04 -2.84
N TRP A 120 5.19 -1.17 -4.04
CA TRP A 120 4.53 -1.84 -5.13
C TRP A 120 4.87 -3.32 -5.08
N GLU A 121 3.92 -4.20 -5.36
CA GLU A 121 4.12 -5.64 -5.31
C GLU A 121 3.20 -6.39 -6.27
N SER A 122 3.55 -7.64 -6.55
CA SER A 122 2.76 -8.52 -7.42
C SER A 122 1.51 -9.06 -6.71
N ALA A 123 0.55 -9.57 -7.49
CA ALA A 123 -0.72 -10.10 -6.97
C ALA A 123 -0.62 -11.49 -6.32
N ASN A 124 0.58 -12.07 -6.27
CA ASN A 124 0.80 -13.49 -5.98
C ASN A 124 0.77 -13.79 -4.48
N ASP A 125 0.56 -15.07 -4.15
CA ASP A 125 0.62 -15.56 -2.76
C ASP A 125 2.00 -15.31 -2.11
N VAL A 126 3.06 -15.27 -2.92
CA VAL A 126 4.38 -14.77 -2.54
C VAL A 126 4.64 -13.52 -3.39
N PRO A 127 4.42 -12.31 -2.85
CA PRO A 127 4.60 -11.09 -3.60
C PRO A 127 6.07 -10.87 -3.95
N ASN A 128 6.34 -10.35 -5.16
CA ASN A 128 7.65 -9.84 -5.55
C ASN A 128 7.60 -8.31 -5.52
N PRO A 129 8.12 -7.69 -4.45
CA PRO A 129 7.97 -6.27 -4.23
C PRO A 129 9.06 -5.45 -4.91
N CYS A 130 8.69 -4.22 -5.24
CA CYS A 130 9.61 -3.09 -5.38
C CYS A 130 10.15 -2.65 -4.00
N GLU A 131 11.20 -1.84 -4.01
CA GLU A 131 11.74 -1.21 -2.81
C GLU A 131 10.74 -0.25 -2.15
N VAL A 132 10.81 -0.16 -0.83
CA VAL A 132 9.84 0.57 -0.01
C VAL A 132 9.97 2.08 -0.22
N ASN A 133 8.83 2.74 -0.41
CA ASN A 133 8.68 4.19 -0.30
C ASN A 133 8.36 4.53 1.16
N TRP A 134 9.38 4.92 1.92
CA TRP A 134 9.22 5.29 3.32
C TRP A 134 8.47 6.61 3.49
N LEU A 135 7.47 6.62 4.37
CA LEU A 135 6.67 7.80 4.72
C LEU A 135 7.19 8.45 6.02
N ASP A 136 7.71 7.64 6.92
CA ASP A 136 8.42 8.08 8.12
C ASP A 136 9.93 8.27 7.86
N PRO A 137 10.56 9.25 8.55
CA PRO A 137 12.02 9.29 8.63
C PRO A 137 12.54 8.02 9.32
N GLU A 138 13.81 7.71 9.08
CA GLU A 138 14.50 6.66 9.82
C GLU A 138 14.48 6.96 11.33
N PRO A 139 14.22 5.96 12.20
CA PRO A 139 14.23 6.16 13.64
C PRO A 139 15.64 6.46 14.17
N ASP A 140 15.72 7.21 15.27
CA ASP A 140 16.98 7.50 15.93
C ASP A 140 17.65 6.22 16.45
N ARG A 141 18.97 6.12 16.28
CA ARG A 141 19.78 4.95 16.71
C ARG A 141 19.70 4.65 18.19
N ASP A 142 19.46 5.68 19.00
CA ASP A 142 19.33 5.56 20.46
C ASP A 142 17.89 5.29 20.91
N SER A 143 16.93 5.19 19.97
CA SER A 143 15.55 4.87 20.30
C SER A 143 15.39 3.39 20.64
N SER A 144 14.44 3.08 21.53
CA SER A 144 14.18 1.71 21.97
C SER A 144 13.65 0.79 20.88
N GLY A 145 13.21 1.33 19.74
CA GLY A 145 12.68 0.58 18.60
C GLY A 145 13.67 0.48 17.42
N TYR A 146 14.90 0.96 17.55
CA TYR A 146 15.85 0.96 16.42
C TYR A 146 16.29 -0.45 16.03
N GLU A 147 16.49 -1.35 17.00
CA GLU A 147 16.90 -2.73 16.73
C GLU A 147 15.82 -3.51 15.96
N GLU A 148 14.56 -3.40 16.39
CA GLU A 148 13.38 -3.94 15.70
C GLU A 148 13.26 -3.39 14.28
N TYR A 149 13.42 -2.06 14.11
CA TYR A 149 13.44 -1.44 12.79
C TYR A 149 14.52 -2.03 11.87
N ILE A 150 15.75 -2.26 12.37
CA ILE A 150 16.83 -2.79 11.55
C ILE A 150 16.55 -4.23 11.11
N GLU A 151 16.07 -5.07 12.02
CA GLU A 151 15.73 -6.46 11.71
C GLU A 151 14.63 -6.52 10.65
N GLU A 152 13.49 -5.85 10.89
CA GLU A 152 12.36 -5.87 9.96
C GLU A 152 12.67 -5.18 8.63
N SER A 153 13.46 -4.09 8.64
CA SER A 153 13.88 -3.43 7.40
C SER A 153 14.78 -4.34 6.55
N GLN A 154 15.64 -5.16 7.19
CA GLN A 154 16.47 -6.13 6.47
C GLN A 154 15.62 -7.28 5.90
N GLU A 155 14.59 -7.72 6.63
CA GLU A 155 13.63 -8.70 6.10
C GLU A 155 12.93 -8.15 4.85
N LEU A 156 12.39 -6.92 4.91
CA LEU A 156 11.74 -6.28 3.76
C LEU A 156 12.69 -6.10 2.57
N GLU A 157 13.95 -5.73 2.80
CA GLU A 157 14.97 -5.61 1.73
C GLU A 157 15.39 -6.96 1.14
N GLY A 158 15.29 -8.04 1.94
CA GLY A 158 15.56 -9.41 1.52
C GLY A 158 14.47 -9.98 0.61
N GLU A 159 13.23 -9.48 0.72
CA GLU A 159 12.11 -9.85 -0.15
C GLU A 159 12.22 -9.25 -1.56
N VAL A 160 13.00 -8.18 -1.74
CA VAL A 160 13.15 -7.51 -3.05
C VAL A 160 14.15 -8.29 -3.91
N ASP A 161 13.66 -8.98 -4.95
CA ASP A 161 14.49 -9.74 -5.89
C ASP A 161 14.61 -9.03 -7.25
N ILE A 162 13.78 -9.43 -8.23
CA ILE A 162 13.82 -8.98 -9.64
C ILE A 162 13.69 -7.46 -9.76
N TYR A 163 12.95 -6.80 -8.86
CA TYR A 163 12.69 -5.36 -8.90
C TYR A 163 13.65 -4.54 -8.02
N ARG A 164 14.81 -5.07 -7.67
CA ARG A 164 15.84 -4.33 -6.93
C ARG A 164 16.24 -3.05 -7.69
N GLY A 165 16.32 -1.93 -6.96
CA GLY A 165 16.56 -0.59 -7.51
C GLY A 165 15.32 0.13 -8.04
N PHE A 166 14.12 -0.48 -7.94
CA PHE A 166 12.86 0.15 -8.32
C PHE A 166 12.01 0.42 -7.09
N HIS A 167 11.57 1.68 -6.91
CA HIS A 167 10.57 2.07 -5.90
C HIS A 167 9.14 2.14 -6.48
N GLN A 168 9.01 2.01 -7.78
CA GLN A 168 7.75 2.03 -8.51
C GLN A 168 7.80 0.96 -9.61
N PRO A 169 6.66 0.56 -10.19
CA PRO A 169 6.66 -0.47 -11.21
C PRO A 169 7.58 -0.07 -12.37
N PRO A 170 8.40 -0.99 -12.89
CA PRO A 170 9.17 -0.72 -14.09
C PRO A 170 8.23 -0.38 -15.25
N THR A 171 8.74 0.31 -16.27
CA THR A 171 8.03 0.41 -17.56
C THR A 171 7.91 -0.97 -18.22
N GLU A 172 6.98 -1.14 -19.15
CA GLU A 172 6.80 -2.40 -19.90
C GLU A 172 8.12 -2.90 -20.51
N GLU A 173 8.88 -2.03 -21.19
CA GLU A 173 10.17 -2.42 -21.78
C GLU A 173 11.20 -2.88 -20.74
N GLN A 174 11.22 -2.25 -19.56
CA GLN A 174 12.12 -2.65 -18.48
C GLN A 174 11.69 -3.98 -17.89
N TYR A 175 10.39 -4.16 -17.66
CA TYR A 175 9.80 -5.40 -17.20
C TYR A 175 10.14 -6.56 -18.14
N THR A 176 9.91 -6.42 -19.46
CA THR A 176 10.24 -7.46 -20.43
C THR A 176 11.73 -7.84 -20.40
N ARG A 177 12.63 -6.86 -20.21
CA ARG A 177 14.07 -7.12 -20.09
C ARG A 177 14.42 -7.86 -18.79
N LEU A 178 13.79 -7.50 -17.68
CA LEU A 178 13.97 -8.18 -16.41
C LEU A 178 13.53 -9.64 -16.50
N CYS A 179 12.32 -9.89 -17.04
CA CYS A 179 11.83 -11.25 -17.25
C CYS A 179 12.77 -12.06 -18.15
N ALA A 180 13.18 -11.50 -19.30
CA ALA A 180 14.09 -12.20 -20.21
C ALA A 180 15.41 -12.61 -19.54
N ALA A 181 15.98 -11.75 -18.69
CA ALA A 181 17.20 -12.06 -17.96
C ALA A 181 17.02 -13.22 -16.95
N VAL A 182 15.87 -13.30 -16.29
CA VAL A 182 15.56 -14.37 -15.32
C VAL A 182 15.45 -15.74 -16.00
N TYR A 183 14.94 -15.80 -17.23
CA TYR A 183 14.80 -17.06 -17.98
C TYR A 183 16.07 -17.53 -18.72
N GLU A 184 17.14 -16.72 -18.72
CA GLU A 184 18.42 -17.06 -19.35
C GLU A 184 19.45 -17.68 -18.38
N ASP A 185 19.22 -17.60 -17.06
CA ASP A 185 20.02 -18.22 -15.98
C ASP A 185 19.49 -19.61 -15.54
#